data_AF-A0A967BGJ5-F1
#
_entry.id   AF-A0A967BGJ5-F1
#
_cell.length_a   1.000
_cell.length_b   1.000
_cell.length_c   1.000
_cell.angle_alpha   90.00
_cell.angle_beta   90.00
_cell.angle_gamma   90.00
#
_symmetry.space_group_name_H-M   'P 1'
#
loop_
_entity.id
_entity.type
_entity.pdbx_description
1 polymer ?
#
loop_
_entity_poly.entity_id
_entity_poly.type
_entity_poly.pdbx_seq_one_letter_code
_entity_poly.pdbx_strand_id
1 'polypeptide(L)' 'MNGKTMTLLAILAFVALTLGSFIWFILTWDNTKEQSVTTGPQPNEERTS' A
#
# COMPACT_ATOMS: atom_id res chain seq x y z
N MET A 1 20.10 27.57 18.53
CA MET A 1 18.80 27.05 18.04
C MET A 1 18.17 26.21 19.13
N ASN A 2 16.90 26.44 19.48
CA ASN A 2 16.21 25.70 20.54
C ASN A 2 16.08 24.23 20.13
N GLY A 3 16.69 23.28 20.85
CA GLY A 3 16.71 21.85 20.48
C GLY A 3 15.31 21.24 20.28
N LYS A 4 14.33 21.75 21.01
CA LYS A 4 12.91 21.45 20.86
C LYS A 4 12.36 21.74 19.45
N THR A 5 12.78 22.83 18.81
CA THR A 5 12.36 23.16 17.43
C THR A 5 12.91 22.17 16.40
N MET A 6 14.14 21.68 16.59
CA MET A 6 14.74 20.65 15.74
C MET A 6 13.99 19.32 15.84
N THR A 7 13.58 18.91 17.05
CA THR A 7 12.78 17.69 17.24
C THR A 7 11.42 17.79 16.54
N LEU A 8 10.72 18.93 16.65
CA LEU A 8 9.45 19.13 15.95
C LEU A 8 9.63 19.05 14.42
N LEU A 9 10.70 19.65 13.88
CA LEU A 9 11.00 19.58 12.45
C LEU A 9 11.33 18.16 11.99
N ALA A 10 12.06 17.39 12.80
CA ALA A 10 12.38 16.00 12.49
C ALA A 10 11.13 15.12 12.43
N ILE A 11 10.21 15.28 13.39
CA ILE A 11 8.93 14.57 13.39
C ILE A 11 8.09 14.97 12.19
N LEU A 12 8.01 16.27 11.89
CA LEU A 12 7.25 16.77 10.74
C LEU A 12 7.81 16.25 9.41
N ALA A 13 9.14 16.23 9.25
CA ALA A 13 9.80 15.65 8.09
C ALA A 13 9.52 14.14 8.00
N PHE A 14 9.60 13.41 9.12
CA PHE A 14 9.30 11.98 9.16
C PHE A 14 7.86 11.69 8.73
N VAL A 15 6.89 12.45 9.25
CA VAL A 15 5.47 12.31 8.88
C VAL A 15 5.25 12.65 7.41
N ALA A 16 5.84 13.75 6.91
CA ALA A 16 5.71 14.14 5.51
C ALA A 16 6.30 13.10 4.56
N LEU A 17 7.46 12.52 4.88
CA LEU A 17 8.07 11.43 4.10
C LEU A 17 7.22 10.16 4.15
N THR A 18 6.68 9.81 5.33
CA THR A 18 5.84 8.63 5.50
C THR A 18 4.55 8.76 4.70
N LEU A 19 3.81 9.88 4.85
CA LEU A 19 2.57 10.12 4.11
C LEU A 19 2.83 10.28 2.61
N GLY A 20 3.89 11.00 2.22
CA GLY A 20 4.26 11.16 0.82
C GLY A 20 4.58 9.83 0.15
N SER A 21 5.39 8.99 0.80
CA SER A 21 5.71 7.64 0.32
C SER A 21 4.48 6.74 0.27
N PHE A 22 3.57 6.86 1.24
CA PHE A 22 2.35 6.07 1.28
C PHE A 22 1.37 6.45 0.16
N ILE A 23 1.14 7.76 -0.05
CA ILE A 23 0.28 8.24 -1.14
C ILE A 23 0.89 7.87 -2.50
N TRP A 24 2.22 8.03 -2.64
CA TRP A 24 2.92 7.59 -3.84
C TRP A 24 2.73 6.09 -4.08
N PHE A 25 2.88 5.26 -3.03
CA PHE A 25 2.65 3.82 -3.09
C PHE A 25 1.25 3.48 -3.63
N ILE A 26 0.20 4.12 -3.12
CA ILE A 26 -1.18 3.91 -3.60
C ILE A 26 -1.38 4.38 -5.04
N LEU A 27 -0.78 5.52 -5.43
CA LEU A 27 -0.87 6.01 -6.80
C LEU A 27 -0.13 5.12 -7.80
N THR A 28 1.03 4.57 -7.41
CA THR A 28 1.76 3.61 -8.24
C THR A 28 1.17 2.20 -8.16
N TRP A 29 0.26 1.96 -7.21
CA TRP A 29 -0.40 0.67 -7.07
C TRP A 29 -1.32 0.44 -8.26
N ASP A 30 -0.91 -0.49 -9.11
CA ASP A 30 -1.67 -0.91 -10.28
C ASP A 30 -2.69 -1.99 -9.85
N ASN A 31 -3.94 -1.57 -9.67
CA ASN A 31 -5.06 -2.45 -9.28
C ASN A 31 -5.42 -3.49 -10.37
N THR A 32 -4.90 -3.33 -11.59
CA THR A 32 -5.12 -4.23 -12.73
C THR A 32 -4.19 -5.45 -12.71
N LYS A 33 -3.05 -5.35 -12.02
CA LYS A 33 -2.09 -6.46 -11.84
C LYS A 33 -2.48 -7.44 -10.74
N GLU A 34 -3.53 -7.12 -9.98
CA GLU A 34 -4.19 -8.04 -9.08
C GLU A 34 -5.04 -8.99 -9.94
N GLN A 35 -4.39 -10.02 -10.49
CA GLN A 35 -5.08 -11.12 -11.17
C GLN A 35 -6.18 -11.60 -10.21
N SER A 36 -7.44 -11.35 -10.56
CA SER A 36 -8.58 -11.73 -9.75
C SER A 36 -8.42 -13.20 -9.37
N VAL A 37 -8.24 -13.47 -8.07
CA VAL A 37 -8.11 -14.84 -7.53
C VAL A 37 -9.38 -15.68 -7.77
N THR A 38 -10.38 -15.09 -8.44
CA THR A 38 -11.66 -15.67 -8.85
C THR A 38 -11.71 -16.16 -10.31
N THR A 39 -10.68 -15.97 -11.13
CA THR A 39 -10.75 -16.33 -12.57
C THR A 39 -9.93 -17.59 -12.91
N GLY A 40 -9.98 -18.60 -12.04
CA GLY A 40 -9.56 -19.96 -12.39
C GLY A 40 -10.78 -20.88 -12.26
N PRO A 41 -11.00 -21.83 -13.20
CA PRO A 41 -12.06 -22.82 -13.04
C PRO A 41 -11.85 -23.54 -11.71
N GLN A 42 -12.85 -23.46 -10.83
CA GLN A 42 -12.83 -24.20 -9.58
C GLN A 42 -12.80 -25.70 -9.95
N PRO A 43 -11.80 -26.49 -9.54
CA PRO A 43 -11.68 -27.89 -9.95
C PRO A 43 -12.65 -28.82 -9.19
N ASN A 44 -13.78 -28.30 -8.70
CA ASN A 44 -14.73 -29.02 -7.85
C ASN A 44 -16.01 -29.50 -8.56
N GLU A 45 -16.10 -29.40 -9.89
CA GLU A 45 -17.24 -29.92 -10.67
C GLU A 45 -17.01 -31.32 -11.29
N GLU A 46 -15.93 -32.04 -10.96
CA GLU A 46 -15.66 -33.40 -11.46
C GLU A 46 -15.99 -34.51 -10.43
N ARG A 47 -17.10 -34.40 -9.69
CA ARG A 47 -17.56 -35.49 -8.80
C ARG A 47 -19.07 -35.73 -8.75
N THR A 48 -19.85 -35.13 -9.65
CA THR A 48 -21.30 -35.40 -9.71
C THR A 48 -21.85 -35.16 -11.12
N SER A 49 -21.72 -36.14 -12.03
CA SER A 49 -22.84 -36.70 -12.80
C SER A 49 -22.37 -37.71 -13.86
#